data_AF-Q9RZ97-F1
#
_entry.id   AF-Q9RZ97-F1
#
_cell.length_a   1.000
_cell.length_b   1.000
_cell.length_c   1.000
_cell.angle_alpha   90.00
_cell.angle_beta   90.00
_cell.angle_gamma   90.00
#
_symmetry.space_group_name_H-M   'P 1'
#
loop_
_entity.id
_entity.type
_entity.pdbx_description
1 polymer ?
#
loop_
_entity_poly.entity_id
_entity_poly.type
_entity_poly.pdbx_seq_one_letter_code
_entity_poly.pdbx_strand_id
1 'polypeptide(L)'
;MSAQVRDGRQSNKSCVREPLDAPAWLAAMGAGGKRTVIQHLQKGQRLPLAQVLSGTQLTLQTELAGMGEVDISVFGLDEQRKLSDERYFIFYNQTSSPEGAIRLDLNQQTFTLDLERMPLGIHRLLLAATSDDQTFADLGSGTSRVMDGQGGEVVFELTPGMFSTEQAVMLLELYRHQGAWRVAGVAQGFSGGLAALLQSFGGEVAEDAPLIGATVPAAPAVDWEATLSTLTTLFGQPAPTGPEVWLPLTSAPLDPWRERNSCQRCGRKPGLGARLNAQGLCKSCAQEEAASLQNFRTRFLAACADGILELREWEDLQRTVDRERLDARAALEFVRPEALSLLERTLAIAQSDGAVSEQEEEVFERLVGLLQMPDPMVRPLRARVAELRTVSRLRQGHLSTIDSTLILDAGEVAHLEMPATFRHVTATRTRDITGRIVLTNRQLHFVGSGEGGWNIQYGKVLRVEQRPDGINLELGVKKGSGTYHDVPQPLILAATLEALVRIHKRLLLMPQGEKASRSIPQKVKLEVWQRDQGQCVECGDTNYLEFDHVIPHSLGGASSVGNLQLLCRRCNLAKSNRI
;
A
#
# COMPACT_ATOMS: atom_id res chain seq x y z
N MET A 1 37.51 -5.78 -83.17
CA MET A 1 36.06 -5.47 -83.13
C MET A 1 35.33 -6.76 -82.78
N SER A 2 34.55 -6.74 -81.69
CA SER A 2 33.47 -7.68 -81.31
C SER A 2 33.83 -9.17 -81.13
N ALA A 3 33.87 -9.65 -79.88
CA ALA A 3 32.83 -10.50 -79.24
C ALA A 3 32.65 -11.85 -79.97
N GLN A 4 32.73 -13.03 -79.33
CA GLN A 4 31.91 -13.41 -78.18
C GLN A 4 32.33 -14.82 -77.67
N VAL A 5 31.99 -15.09 -76.40
CA VAL A 5 31.91 -16.39 -75.71
C VAL A 5 33.23 -17.04 -75.25
N ARG A 6 33.54 -16.87 -73.96
CA ARG A 6 34.25 -17.88 -73.16
C ARG A 6 33.60 -18.05 -71.78
N ASP A 7 33.52 -19.32 -71.44
CA ASP A 7 33.04 -19.95 -70.22
C ASP A 7 33.90 -19.61 -68.99
N GLY A 8 33.30 -19.62 -67.80
CA GLY A 8 33.98 -19.24 -66.56
C GLY A 8 33.10 -19.36 -65.31
N ARG A 9 33.04 -20.57 -64.74
CA ARG A 9 32.60 -20.81 -63.35
C ARG A 9 33.45 -19.98 -62.38
N GLN A 10 32.82 -19.20 -61.50
CA GLN A 10 33.28 -19.03 -60.11
C GLN A 10 32.25 -18.33 -59.21
N SER A 11 31.91 -19.04 -58.12
CA SER A 11 31.55 -18.59 -56.77
C SER A 11 31.04 -17.15 -56.57
N ASN A 12 29.78 -17.00 -56.18
CA ASN A 12 29.29 -15.78 -55.54
C ASN A 12 29.19 -15.99 -54.03
N LYS A 13 29.99 -15.22 -53.29
CA LYS A 13 30.07 -15.16 -51.83
C LYS A 13 28.90 -14.33 -51.29
N SER A 14 28.08 -14.90 -50.42
CA SER A 14 27.16 -14.14 -49.56
C SER A 14 27.87 -13.84 -48.23
N CYS A 15 27.97 -12.55 -47.89
CA CYS A 15 28.38 -12.09 -46.57
C CYS A 15 27.26 -12.41 -45.57
N VAL A 16 27.46 -13.43 -44.74
CA VAL A 16 26.70 -13.64 -43.50
C VAL A 16 27.47 -12.91 -42.39
N ARG A 17 26.81 -11.95 -41.73
CA ARG A 17 27.30 -11.33 -40.49
C ARG A 17 27.23 -12.35 -39.37
N GLU A 18 28.33 -12.47 -38.63
CA GLU A 18 28.47 -13.25 -37.39
C GLU A 18 27.42 -12.79 -36.35
N PRO A 19 26.75 -13.70 -35.63
CA PRO A 19 25.98 -13.35 -34.45
C PRO A 19 26.91 -13.18 -33.25
N LEU A 20 26.73 -12.05 -32.57
CA LEU A 20 27.33 -11.69 -31.29
C LEU A 20 27.05 -12.75 -30.22
N ASP A 21 28.09 -13.07 -29.45
CA ASP A 21 28.12 -14.06 -28.37
C ASP A 21 27.00 -13.90 -27.34
N ALA A 22 26.45 -15.04 -26.92
CA ALA A 22 25.48 -15.13 -25.82
C ALA A 22 26.14 -14.78 -24.46
N PRO A 23 25.43 -14.08 -23.56
CA PRO A 23 25.98 -13.69 -22.26
C PRO A 23 26.25 -14.89 -21.34
N ALA A 24 27.35 -14.79 -20.59
CA ALA A 24 28.04 -15.84 -19.85
C ALA A 24 27.29 -16.48 -18.64
N TRP A 25 25.97 -16.31 -18.50
CA TRP A 25 25.19 -16.99 -17.45
C TRP A 25 24.59 -18.34 -17.92
N LEU A 26 24.56 -18.60 -19.24
CA LEU A 26 24.10 -19.85 -19.83
C LEU A 26 25.06 -21.04 -19.63
N ALA A 27 26.29 -20.81 -19.15
CA ALA A 27 27.31 -21.86 -18.97
C ALA A 27 27.31 -22.51 -17.57
N ALA A 28 26.41 -22.12 -16.67
CA ALA A 28 26.37 -22.63 -15.28
C ALA A 28 25.28 -23.70 -15.02
N MET A 29 24.64 -24.26 -16.06
CA MET A 29 23.80 -25.45 -15.91
C MET A 29 24.58 -26.69 -16.31
N GLY A 30 25.26 -27.27 -15.30
CA GLY A 30 25.95 -28.53 -15.39
C GLY A 30 25.04 -29.66 -15.89
N ALA A 31 25.65 -30.52 -16.71
CA ALA A 31 25.08 -31.74 -17.27
C ALA A 31 24.32 -32.57 -16.22
N GLY A 32 23.02 -32.69 -16.44
CA GLY A 32 22.11 -33.53 -15.68
C GLY A 32 20.71 -33.40 -16.27
N GLY A 33 20.48 -34.02 -17.43
CA GLY A 33 19.18 -33.97 -18.12
C GLY A 33 18.08 -34.60 -17.28
N LYS A 34 17.45 -33.82 -16.40
CA LYS A 34 16.14 -34.15 -15.83
C LYS A 34 15.14 -34.07 -16.99
N ARG A 35 14.49 -35.20 -17.30
CA ARG A 35 13.36 -35.23 -18.25
C ARG A 35 12.28 -34.28 -17.72
N THR A 36 11.98 -33.22 -18.47
CA THR A 36 10.81 -32.38 -18.20
C THR A 36 9.56 -33.23 -18.37
N VAL A 37 8.74 -33.34 -17.33
CA VAL A 37 7.44 -34.03 -17.38
C VAL A 37 6.39 -32.98 -17.63
N ILE A 38 5.83 -33.00 -18.85
CA ILE A 38 4.79 -32.05 -19.28
C ILE A 38 3.43 -32.74 -19.13
N GLN A 39 2.57 -32.19 -18.29
CA GLN A 39 1.19 -32.62 -18.10
C GLN A 39 0.24 -31.65 -18.81
N HIS A 40 -0.44 -32.12 -19.85
CA HIS A 40 -1.50 -31.35 -20.49
C HIS A 40 -2.77 -31.40 -19.63
N LEU A 41 -3.39 -30.24 -19.43
CA LEU A 41 -4.62 -30.05 -18.67
C LEU A 41 -5.76 -29.74 -19.63
N GLN A 42 -6.88 -30.46 -19.51
CA GLN A 42 -8.10 -30.20 -20.28
C GLN A 42 -9.01 -29.20 -19.57
N LYS A 43 -9.91 -28.55 -20.34
CA LYS A 43 -10.91 -27.63 -19.77
C LYS A 43 -11.78 -28.37 -18.75
N GLY A 44 -11.88 -27.82 -17.54
CA GLY A 44 -12.59 -28.39 -16.39
C GLY A 44 -11.82 -29.48 -15.63
N GLN A 45 -10.66 -29.94 -16.11
CA GLN A 45 -9.86 -30.97 -15.45
C GLN A 45 -9.20 -30.41 -14.18
N ARG A 46 -9.15 -31.22 -13.12
CA ARG A 46 -8.59 -30.86 -11.81
C ARG A 46 -7.61 -31.91 -11.33
N LEU A 47 -6.35 -31.56 -11.15
CA LEU A 47 -5.29 -32.46 -10.69
C LEU A 47 -4.74 -32.01 -9.33
N PRO A 48 -4.41 -32.94 -8.40
CA PRO A 48 -3.58 -32.60 -7.25
C PRO A 48 -2.23 -32.08 -7.72
N LEU A 49 -1.79 -30.93 -7.20
CA LEU A 49 -0.58 -30.28 -7.66
C LEU A 49 0.65 -31.18 -7.44
N ALA A 50 0.70 -31.88 -6.30
CA ALA A 50 1.77 -32.81 -5.94
C ALA A 50 1.90 -34.04 -6.88
N GLN A 51 0.91 -34.32 -7.73
CA GLN A 51 1.01 -35.40 -8.74
C GLN A 51 1.73 -34.94 -10.01
N VAL A 52 1.79 -33.63 -10.25
CA VAL A 52 2.23 -33.04 -11.51
C VAL A 52 3.45 -32.13 -11.33
N LEU A 53 3.61 -31.54 -10.14
CA LEU A 53 4.72 -30.66 -9.76
C LEU A 53 5.27 -31.08 -8.40
N SER A 54 6.58 -30.99 -8.21
CA SER A 54 7.29 -31.35 -6.98
C SER A 54 7.74 -30.13 -6.16
N GLY A 55 7.86 -28.96 -6.79
CA GLY A 55 8.24 -27.71 -6.13
C GLY A 55 7.06 -26.95 -5.51
N THR A 56 7.35 -26.19 -4.46
CA THR A 56 6.43 -25.24 -3.82
C THR A 56 6.55 -23.82 -4.36
N GLN A 57 7.66 -23.52 -5.05
CA GLN A 57 7.81 -22.32 -5.87
C GLN A 57 7.42 -22.63 -7.31
N LEU A 58 6.43 -21.89 -7.81
CA LEU A 58 5.88 -22.08 -9.15
C LEU A 58 6.07 -20.83 -10.01
N THR A 59 6.18 -21.02 -11.31
CA THR A 59 6.15 -19.95 -12.30
C THR A 59 4.94 -20.14 -13.20
N LEU A 60 4.08 -19.12 -13.28
CA LEU A 60 3.00 -19.03 -14.24
C LEU A 60 3.44 -18.20 -15.44
N GLN A 61 3.18 -18.70 -16.64
CA GLN A 61 3.45 -17.99 -17.88
C GLN A 61 2.27 -18.18 -18.83
N THR A 62 1.82 -17.09 -19.45
CA THR A 62 0.75 -17.12 -20.45
C THR A 62 1.21 -16.48 -21.74
N GLU A 63 0.99 -17.17 -22.85
CA GLU A 63 1.27 -16.71 -24.21
C GLU A 63 -0.02 -16.78 -25.01
N LEU A 64 -0.43 -15.67 -25.63
CA LEU A 64 -1.64 -15.56 -26.44
C LEU A 64 -1.27 -15.00 -27.82
N ALA A 65 -1.50 -15.79 -28.86
CA ALA A 65 -1.26 -15.41 -30.24
C ALA A 65 -2.54 -14.90 -30.91
N GLY A 66 -2.40 -13.91 -31.79
CA GLY A 66 -3.53 -13.27 -32.49
C GLY A 66 -4.24 -12.19 -31.69
N MET A 67 -3.78 -11.91 -30.47
CA MET A 67 -4.29 -10.86 -29.60
C MET A 67 -3.35 -9.64 -29.64
N GLY A 68 -3.91 -8.42 -29.61
CA GLY A 68 -3.23 -7.17 -29.24
C GLY A 68 -2.74 -7.15 -27.78
N GLU A 69 -2.60 -5.96 -27.17
CA GLU A 69 -2.19 -5.86 -25.76
C GLU A 69 -3.26 -6.50 -24.85
N VAL A 70 -2.83 -7.51 -24.08
CA VAL A 70 -3.67 -8.25 -23.13
C VAL A 70 -3.01 -8.16 -21.76
N ASP A 71 -3.81 -7.79 -20.77
CA ASP A 71 -3.39 -7.76 -19.38
C ASP A 71 -3.59 -9.12 -18.74
N ILE A 72 -2.50 -9.69 -18.20
CA ILE A 72 -2.56 -10.91 -17.40
C ILE A 72 -2.56 -10.54 -15.92
N SER A 73 -3.42 -11.20 -15.14
CA SER A 73 -3.56 -10.94 -13.71
C SER A 73 -3.81 -12.21 -12.89
N VAL A 74 -3.44 -12.18 -11.62
CA VAL A 74 -3.67 -13.26 -10.64
C VAL A 74 -4.50 -12.71 -9.49
N PHE A 75 -5.59 -13.39 -9.14
CA PHE A 75 -6.46 -13.07 -8.01
C PHE A 75 -6.28 -14.09 -6.89
N GLY A 76 -5.88 -13.64 -5.71
CA GLY A 76 -5.99 -14.44 -4.48
C GLY A 76 -7.38 -14.30 -3.88
N LEU A 77 -8.07 -15.41 -3.69
CA LEU A 77 -9.44 -15.47 -3.20
C LEU A 77 -9.52 -16.32 -1.93
N ASP A 78 -10.50 -15.97 -1.08
CA ASP A 78 -10.83 -16.74 0.11
C ASP A 78 -11.60 -18.05 -0.21
N GLU A 79 -11.98 -18.77 0.85
CA GLU A 79 -12.72 -20.03 0.73
C GLU A 79 -14.08 -19.85 0.02
N GLN A 80 -14.71 -18.68 0.18
CA GLN A 80 -15.99 -18.32 -0.43
C GLN A 80 -15.84 -17.79 -1.86
N ARG A 81 -14.64 -17.85 -2.45
CA ARG A 81 -14.31 -17.30 -3.78
C ARG A 81 -14.49 -15.77 -3.86
N LYS A 82 -14.29 -15.07 -2.75
CA LYS A 82 -14.34 -13.61 -2.73
C LYS A 82 -12.95 -13.01 -2.67
N LEU A 83 -12.83 -11.83 -3.29
CA LEU A 83 -11.66 -10.98 -3.15
C LEU A 83 -11.84 -10.15 -1.88
N SER A 84 -11.46 -10.71 -0.73
CA SER A 84 -11.57 -10.05 0.58
C SER A 84 -10.46 -9.03 0.85
N ASP A 85 -9.38 -9.08 0.06
CA ASP A 85 -8.25 -8.16 0.16
C ASP A 85 -7.71 -7.85 -1.25
N GLU A 86 -7.89 -6.61 -1.70
CA GLU A 86 -7.47 -6.13 -3.02
C GLU A 86 -5.96 -6.25 -3.26
N ARG A 87 -5.15 -6.37 -2.20
CA ARG A 87 -3.68 -6.55 -2.29
C ARG A 87 -3.29 -7.90 -2.89
N TYR A 88 -4.21 -8.85 -3.00
CA TYR A 88 -3.99 -10.14 -3.66
C TYR A 88 -4.49 -10.18 -5.10
N PHE A 89 -4.90 -9.04 -5.65
CA PHE A 89 -5.07 -8.87 -7.10
C PHE A 89 -3.76 -8.38 -7.71
N ILE A 90 -2.96 -9.29 -8.26
CA ILE A 90 -1.63 -9.02 -8.82
C ILE A 90 -1.74 -8.83 -10.32
N PHE A 91 -1.30 -7.68 -10.82
CA PHE A 91 -1.34 -7.28 -12.22
C PHE A 91 -0.23 -6.27 -12.50
N TYR A 92 -0.13 -5.73 -13.71
CA TYR A 92 1.00 -4.87 -14.11
C TYR A 92 1.25 -3.66 -13.18
N ASN A 93 0.24 -3.19 -12.45
CA ASN A 93 0.34 -2.05 -11.52
C ASN A 93 0.42 -2.45 -10.03
N GLN A 94 0.27 -3.74 -9.71
CA GLN A 94 0.47 -4.30 -8.37
C GLN A 94 1.23 -5.61 -8.52
N THR A 95 2.56 -5.52 -8.52
CA THR A 95 3.43 -6.62 -8.94
C THR A 95 3.76 -7.61 -7.83
N SER A 96 3.28 -7.43 -6.60
CA SER A 96 3.50 -8.40 -5.52
C SER A 96 2.41 -8.39 -4.46
N SER A 97 2.13 -9.56 -3.87
CA SER A 97 1.32 -9.66 -2.63
C SER A 97 2.09 -9.11 -1.42
N PRO A 98 1.43 -8.78 -0.28
CA PRO A 98 2.07 -8.15 0.87
C PRO A 98 3.31 -8.90 1.40
N GLU A 99 3.18 -10.21 1.52
CA GLU A 99 4.25 -11.13 1.93
C GLU A 99 5.14 -11.55 0.75
N GLY A 100 4.83 -11.12 -0.47
CA GLY A 100 5.55 -11.48 -1.69
C GLY A 100 5.50 -12.97 -2.00
N ALA A 101 4.39 -13.65 -1.68
CA ALA A 101 4.12 -15.02 -2.10
C ALA A 101 3.60 -15.08 -3.55
N ILE A 102 3.10 -13.97 -4.10
CA ILE A 102 2.81 -13.79 -5.52
C ILE A 102 3.67 -12.63 -6.00
N ARG A 103 4.39 -12.79 -7.12
CA ARG A 103 5.18 -11.72 -7.75
C ARG A 103 5.02 -11.74 -9.25
N LEU A 104 5.00 -10.58 -9.91
CA LEU A 104 4.96 -10.40 -11.35
C LEU A 104 6.27 -9.77 -11.84
N ASP A 105 6.95 -10.45 -12.77
CA ASP A 105 8.05 -9.87 -13.53
C ASP A 105 7.49 -9.18 -14.78
N LEU A 106 7.58 -7.85 -14.82
CA LEU A 106 7.06 -7.03 -15.92
C LEU A 106 7.86 -7.19 -17.24
N ASN A 107 9.13 -7.60 -17.16
CA ASN A 107 9.95 -7.78 -18.37
C ASN A 107 9.63 -9.10 -19.06
N GLN A 108 9.34 -10.13 -18.28
CA GLN A 108 9.05 -11.48 -18.76
C GLN A 108 7.54 -11.77 -18.84
N GLN A 109 6.70 -10.92 -18.23
CA GLN A 109 5.27 -11.14 -18.02
C GLN A 109 4.96 -12.50 -17.35
N THR A 110 5.81 -12.91 -16.42
CA THR A 110 5.67 -14.17 -15.67
C THR A 110 5.32 -13.90 -14.22
N PHE A 111 4.50 -14.77 -13.64
CA PHE A 111 4.18 -14.71 -12.21
C PHE A 111 4.95 -15.79 -11.46
N THR A 112 5.62 -15.44 -10.36
CA THR A 112 6.20 -16.40 -9.41
C THR A 112 5.28 -16.55 -8.21
N LEU A 113 4.97 -17.79 -7.84
CA LEU A 113 4.19 -18.14 -6.66
C LEU A 113 5.06 -18.90 -5.65
N ASP A 114 4.91 -18.61 -4.37
CA ASP A 114 5.49 -19.37 -3.27
C ASP A 114 4.35 -19.89 -2.38
N LEU A 115 4.03 -21.18 -2.54
CA LEU A 115 2.88 -21.79 -1.87
C LEU A 115 3.06 -21.97 -0.36
N GLU A 116 4.29 -21.95 0.13
CA GLU A 116 4.62 -22.07 1.56
C GLU A 116 4.46 -20.74 2.29
N ARG A 117 4.79 -19.64 1.59
CA ARG A 117 4.60 -18.27 2.11
C ARG A 117 3.16 -17.78 1.98
N MET A 118 2.30 -18.53 1.29
CA MET A 118 0.91 -18.15 1.05
C MET A 118 0.08 -18.17 2.36
N PRO A 119 -0.53 -17.03 2.75
CA PRO A 119 -1.32 -16.94 3.97
C PRO A 119 -2.49 -17.92 4.00
N LEU A 120 -2.88 -18.36 5.20
CA LEU A 120 -3.95 -19.34 5.37
C LEU A 120 -5.31 -18.84 4.86
N GLY A 121 -5.54 -17.52 4.85
CA GLY A 121 -6.77 -16.91 4.32
C GLY A 121 -6.91 -16.98 2.80
N ILE A 122 -5.83 -17.24 2.06
CA ILE A 122 -5.87 -17.39 0.61
C ILE A 122 -6.05 -18.86 0.25
N HIS A 123 -7.26 -19.20 -0.19
CA HIS A 123 -7.63 -20.57 -0.54
C HIS A 123 -7.52 -20.85 -2.04
N ARG A 124 -7.52 -19.81 -2.88
CA ARG A 124 -7.51 -19.94 -4.35
C ARG A 124 -6.66 -18.85 -4.98
N LEU A 125 -5.98 -19.19 -6.06
CA LEU A 125 -5.27 -18.28 -6.96
C LEU A 125 -5.83 -18.48 -8.36
N LEU A 126 -6.41 -17.44 -8.93
CA LEU A 126 -7.02 -17.49 -10.25
C LEU A 126 -6.23 -16.63 -11.23
N LEU A 127 -5.76 -17.23 -12.31
CA LEU A 127 -5.09 -16.52 -13.40
C LEU A 127 -6.12 -16.13 -14.47
N ALA A 128 -6.17 -14.84 -14.81
CA ALA A 128 -7.06 -14.31 -15.82
C ALA A 128 -6.31 -13.45 -16.84
N ALA A 129 -6.92 -13.28 -18.01
CA ALA A 129 -6.48 -12.40 -19.07
C ALA A 129 -7.62 -11.45 -19.46
N THR A 130 -7.32 -10.17 -19.64
CA THR A 130 -8.31 -9.13 -19.98
C THR A 130 -7.81 -8.25 -21.12
N SER A 131 -8.73 -7.78 -21.97
CA SER A 131 -8.40 -6.87 -23.08
C SER A 131 -9.45 -5.80 -23.22
N ASP A 132 -9.02 -4.55 -23.39
CA ASP A 132 -9.90 -3.39 -23.54
C ASP A 132 -10.32 -3.13 -24.99
N ASP A 133 -9.48 -3.52 -25.96
CA ASP A 133 -9.62 -3.13 -27.37
C ASP A 133 -10.22 -4.21 -28.28
N GLN A 134 -10.28 -5.46 -27.82
CA GLN A 134 -10.67 -6.62 -28.63
C GLN A 134 -11.34 -7.71 -27.77
N THR A 135 -11.93 -8.68 -28.45
CA THR A 135 -12.57 -9.83 -27.80
C THR A 135 -11.71 -11.07 -27.92
N PHE A 136 -11.83 -12.00 -26.97
CA PHE A 136 -11.13 -13.28 -27.01
C PHE A 136 -11.66 -14.23 -28.11
N ALA A 137 -12.67 -13.85 -28.91
CA ALA A 137 -12.96 -14.52 -30.19
C ALA A 137 -11.79 -14.43 -31.18
N ASP A 138 -11.01 -13.35 -31.12
CA ASP A 138 -9.89 -13.11 -32.01
C ASP A 138 -8.63 -13.92 -31.62
N LEU A 139 -8.71 -14.67 -30.52
CA LEU A 139 -7.63 -15.54 -30.05
C LEU A 139 -7.32 -16.62 -31.11
N GLY A 140 -6.11 -16.56 -31.66
CA GLY A 140 -5.62 -17.54 -32.63
C GLY A 140 -5.19 -18.85 -31.96
N SER A 141 -4.29 -18.77 -30.99
CA SER A 141 -3.89 -19.88 -30.13
C SER A 141 -3.24 -19.35 -28.86
N GLY A 142 -3.13 -20.16 -27.82
CA GLY A 142 -2.41 -19.74 -26.62
C GLY A 142 -2.07 -20.89 -25.71
N THR A 143 -1.19 -20.62 -24.74
CA THR A 143 -0.85 -21.56 -23.69
C THR A 143 -0.75 -20.84 -22.36
N SER A 144 -1.31 -21.44 -21.31
CA SER A 144 -1.08 -21.03 -19.94
C SER A 144 -0.37 -22.17 -19.20
N ARG A 145 0.81 -21.89 -18.66
CA ARG A 145 1.75 -22.88 -18.13
C ARG A 145 1.99 -22.65 -16.64
N VAL A 146 2.13 -23.74 -15.89
CA VAL A 146 2.60 -23.75 -14.48
C VAL A 146 3.84 -24.61 -14.39
N MET A 147 4.97 -24.04 -14.02
CA MET A 147 6.28 -24.72 -13.94
C MET A 147 6.80 -24.70 -12.50
N ASP A 148 7.49 -25.74 -12.05
CA ASP A 148 8.07 -25.77 -10.69
C ASP A 148 9.59 -25.54 -10.64
N GLY A 149 10.22 -25.30 -11.80
CA GLY A 149 11.67 -25.15 -11.92
C GLY A 149 12.49 -26.42 -11.61
N GLN A 150 11.83 -27.52 -11.25
CA GLN A 150 12.43 -28.83 -10.96
C GLN A 150 12.25 -29.84 -12.08
N GLY A 151 11.56 -29.44 -13.16
CA GLY A 151 11.28 -30.23 -14.35
C GLY A 151 9.82 -30.65 -14.49
N GLY A 152 8.93 -30.26 -13.58
CA GLY A 152 7.50 -30.42 -13.72
C GLY A 152 6.88 -29.23 -14.45
N GLU A 153 5.97 -29.51 -15.39
CA GLU A 153 5.24 -28.50 -16.12
C GLU A 153 3.77 -28.94 -16.34
N VAL A 154 2.82 -28.05 -16.07
CA VAL A 154 1.41 -28.22 -16.41
C VAL A 154 1.05 -27.22 -17.50
N VAL A 155 0.49 -27.69 -18.62
CA VAL A 155 0.14 -26.85 -19.77
C VAL A 155 -1.35 -26.91 -20.02
N PHE A 156 -1.99 -25.74 -20.06
CA PHE A 156 -3.36 -25.57 -20.52
C PHE A 156 -3.36 -24.88 -21.88
N GLU A 157 -3.79 -25.61 -22.91
CA GLU A 157 -3.85 -25.10 -24.28
C GLU A 157 -5.16 -24.35 -24.53
N LEU A 158 -5.02 -23.19 -25.16
CA LEU A 158 -6.13 -22.33 -25.59
C LEU A 158 -6.23 -22.43 -27.11
N THR A 159 -7.36 -22.93 -27.60
CA THR A 159 -7.64 -23.09 -29.02
C THR A 159 -8.63 -22.04 -29.52
N PRO A 160 -8.58 -21.69 -30.82
CA PRO A 160 -9.52 -20.75 -31.39
C PRO A 160 -10.96 -21.28 -31.27
N GLY A 161 -11.91 -20.38 -30.99
CA GLY A 161 -13.33 -20.72 -30.76
C GLY A 161 -13.69 -21.16 -29.34
N MET A 162 -12.74 -21.14 -28.38
CA MET A 162 -13.05 -21.34 -26.97
C MET A 162 -13.83 -20.19 -26.33
N PHE A 163 -13.75 -19.00 -26.93
CA PHE A 163 -14.41 -17.78 -26.52
C PHE A 163 -15.08 -17.13 -27.75
N SER A 164 -16.01 -16.24 -27.46
CA SER A 164 -16.84 -15.49 -28.40
C SER A 164 -16.77 -14.00 -28.06
N THR A 165 -17.81 -13.44 -27.43
CA THR A 165 -17.92 -12.01 -27.16
C THR A 165 -17.16 -11.53 -25.92
N GLU A 166 -16.33 -12.38 -25.30
CA GLU A 166 -15.74 -12.09 -23.99
C GLU A 166 -14.49 -11.20 -24.08
N GLN A 167 -14.39 -10.20 -23.19
CA GLN A 167 -13.26 -9.29 -23.06
C GLN A 167 -12.37 -9.61 -21.85
N ALA A 168 -12.82 -10.54 -21.00
CA ALA A 168 -12.05 -11.09 -19.88
C ALA A 168 -12.24 -12.60 -19.81
N VAL A 169 -11.17 -13.35 -19.54
CA VAL A 169 -11.19 -14.82 -19.47
C VAL A 169 -10.38 -15.34 -18.29
N MET A 170 -10.91 -16.36 -17.61
CA MET A 170 -10.21 -17.14 -16.60
C MET A 170 -9.48 -18.32 -17.25
N LEU A 171 -8.19 -18.46 -16.99
CA LEU A 171 -7.33 -19.45 -17.63
C LEU A 171 -7.12 -20.67 -16.71
N LEU A 172 -6.48 -20.44 -15.56
CA LEU A 172 -6.07 -21.45 -14.60
C LEU A 172 -6.53 -21.09 -13.19
N GLU A 173 -6.86 -22.09 -12.38
CA GLU A 173 -7.13 -21.94 -10.95
C GLU A 173 -6.23 -22.88 -10.15
N LEU A 174 -5.48 -22.36 -9.20
CA LEU A 174 -4.84 -23.13 -8.14
C LEU A 174 -5.69 -23.00 -6.88
N TYR A 175 -6.05 -24.09 -6.21
CA TYR A 175 -6.89 -24.01 -5.01
C TYR A 175 -6.55 -25.08 -3.98
N ARG A 176 -6.81 -24.76 -2.72
CA ARG A 176 -6.70 -25.69 -1.59
C ARG A 176 -7.97 -26.53 -1.49
N HIS A 177 -7.80 -27.84 -1.36
CA HIS A 177 -8.87 -28.77 -1.06
C HIS A 177 -8.36 -29.79 -0.04
N GLN A 178 -8.98 -29.83 1.15
CA GLN A 178 -8.56 -30.69 2.27
C GLN A 178 -7.07 -30.51 2.63
N GLY A 179 -6.58 -29.27 2.63
CA GLY A 179 -5.19 -28.93 2.97
C GLY A 179 -4.16 -29.14 1.86
N ALA A 180 -4.53 -29.70 0.70
CA ALA A 180 -3.64 -29.90 -0.44
C ALA A 180 -3.97 -28.95 -1.61
N TRP A 181 -2.94 -28.43 -2.27
CA TRP A 181 -3.08 -27.63 -3.49
C TRP A 181 -3.47 -28.49 -4.70
N ARG A 182 -4.33 -27.95 -5.55
CA ARG A 182 -4.79 -28.54 -6.80
C ARG A 182 -4.75 -27.49 -7.90
N VAL A 183 -4.56 -27.93 -9.15
CA VAL A 183 -4.60 -27.09 -10.35
C VAL A 183 -5.82 -27.45 -11.20
N ALA A 184 -6.47 -26.46 -11.81
CA ALA A 184 -7.61 -26.63 -12.70
C ALA A 184 -7.51 -25.74 -13.94
N GLY A 185 -7.90 -26.29 -15.10
CA GLY A 185 -8.12 -25.52 -16.32
C GLY A 185 -9.56 -25.05 -16.35
N VAL A 186 -9.81 -23.75 -16.47
CA VAL A 186 -11.17 -23.18 -16.33
C VAL A 186 -11.76 -22.80 -17.68
N ALA A 187 -11.08 -21.90 -18.41
CA ALA A 187 -11.58 -21.29 -19.65
C ALA A 187 -13.02 -20.79 -19.56
N GLN A 188 -13.27 -19.89 -18.61
CA GLN A 188 -14.54 -19.20 -18.43
C GLN A 188 -14.38 -17.74 -18.86
N GLY A 189 -15.25 -17.26 -19.75
CA GLY A 189 -15.21 -15.89 -20.24
C GLY A 189 -16.27 -14.98 -19.60
N PHE A 190 -16.03 -13.66 -19.68
CA PHE A 190 -16.87 -12.57 -19.22
C PHE A 190 -16.98 -11.50 -20.30
N SER A 191 -18.19 -11.23 -20.78
CA SER A 191 -18.48 -10.21 -21.81
C SER A 191 -18.38 -8.78 -21.28
N GLY A 192 -18.66 -8.54 -20.00
CA GLY A 192 -18.50 -7.22 -19.37
C GLY A 192 -17.07 -6.89 -18.94
N GLY A 193 -16.07 -7.53 -19.55
CA GLY A 193 -14.64 -7.28 -19.28
C GLY A 193 -14.22 -7.51 -17.82
N LEU A 194 -13.17 -6.78 -17.40
CA LEU A 194 -12.62 -6.87 -16.04
C LEU A 194 -13.67 -6.53 -14.97
N ALA A 195 -14.59 -5.62 -15.26
CA ALA A 195 -15.66 -5.23 -14.34
C ALA A 195 -16.59 -6.42 -13.99
N ALA A 196 -17.11 -7.12 -15.00
CA ALA A 196 -17.94 -8.30 -14.77
C ALA A 196 -17.17 -9.45 -14.10
N LEU A 197 -15.87 -9.58 -14.42
CA LEU A 197 -14.98 -10.52 -13.76
C LEU A 197 -14.84 -10.20 -12.25
N LEU A 198 -14.60 -8.94 -11.88
CA LEU A 198 -14.48 -8.48 -10.49
C LEU A 198 -15.79 -8.63 -9.71
N GLN A 199 -16.93 -8.29 -10.32
CA GLN A 199 -18.26 -8.51 -9.73
C GLN A 199 -18.48 -9.99 -9.35
N SER A 200 -17.97 -10.92 -10.16
CA SER A 200 -18.10 -12.36 -9.89
C SER A 200 -17.40 -12.83 -8.60
N PHE A 201 -16.42 -12.05 -8.11
CA PHE A 201 -15.71 -12.29 -6.85
C PHE A 201 -16.23 -11.42 -5.70
N GLY A 202 -17.38 -10.76 -5.88
CA GLY A 202 -17.97 -9.86 -4.89
C GLY A 202 -17.34 -8.47 -4.84
N GLY A 203 -16.60 -8.06 -5.87
CA GLY A 203 -16.17 -6.67 -6.03
C GLY A 203 -17.37 -5.77 -6.38
N GLU A 204 -17.53 -4.66 -5.67
CA GLU A 204 -18.50 -3.63 -6.04
C GLU A 204 -18.00 -2.88 -7.28
N VAL A 205 -18.51 -3.20 -8.45
CA VAL A 205 -18.45 -2.29 -9.60
C VAL A 205 -19.70 -1.43 -9.55
N ALA A 206 -19.53 -0.14 -9.32
CA ALA A 206 -20.63 0.83 -9.36
C ALA A 206 -21.16 0.91 -10.80
N GLU A 207 -22.28 0.22 -11.06
CA GLU A 207 -23.16 0.53 -12.18
C GLU A 207 -24.21 1.55 -11.73
N ASP A 208 -24.29 2.67 -12.43
CA ASP A 208 -25.42 3.59 -12.35
C ASP A 208 -26.68 2.86 -12.87
N ALA A 209 -27.62 2.56 -11.97
CA ALA A 209 -28.98 2.18 -12.32
C ALA A 209 -30.01 2.91 -11.44
N PRO A 210 -31.16 3.32 -12.01
CA PRO A 210 -32.03 4.33 -11.44
C PRO A 210 -32.84 3.84 -10.24
N LEU A 211 -33.19 4.80 -9.38
CA LEU A 211 -34.07 4.65 -8.23
C LEU A 211 -35.45 4.13 -8.66
N ILE A 212 -35.77 2.88 -8.33
CA ILE A 212 -37.15 2.41 -8.18
C ILE A 212 -37.23 1.63 -6.88
N GLY A 213 -38.10 2.10 -5.98
CA GLY A 213 -38.31 1.50 -4.67
C GLY A 213 -38.90 0.09 -4.75
N ALA A 214 -38.34 -0.80 -3.95
CA ALA A 214 -38.95 -2.08 -3.61
C ALA A 214 -38.91 -2.26 -2.09
N THR A 215 -40.09 -2.49 -1.52
CA THR A 215 -40.34 -2.83 -0.11
C THR A 215 -39.75 -4.18 0.25
N VAL A 216 -39.00 -4.25 1.35
CA VAL A 216 -38.46 -5.49 1.94
C VAL A 216 -39.59 -6.28 2.63
N PRO A 217 -39.79 -7.58 2.35
CA PRO A 217 -40.67 -8.42 3.15
C PRO A 217 -39.98 -8.83 4.45
N ALA A 218 -40.71 -8.77 5.57
CA ALA A 218 -40.22 -9.15 6.89
C ALA A 218 -39.88 -10.65 6.96
N ALA A 219 -38.65 -10.96 7.38
CA ALA A 219 -38.22 -12.30 7.72
C ALA A 219 -38.82 -12.76 9.07
N PRO A 220 -39.09 -14.06 9.28
CA PRO A 220 -39.66 -14.56 10.52
C PRO A 220 -38.67 -14.41 11.68
N ALA A 221 -39.17 -14.01 12.85
CA ALA A 221 -38.40 -13.89 14.07
C ALA A 221 -37.88 -15.26 14.51
N VAL A 222 -36.55 -15.41 14.58
CA VAL A 222 -35.88 -16.57 15.15
C VAL A 222 -35.74 -16.36 16.66
N ASP A 223 -36.15 -17.34 17.45
CA ASP A 223 -35.99 -17.33 18.90
C ASP A 223 -34.51 -17.54 19.27
N TRP A 224 -33.84 -16.41 19.47
CA TRP A 224 -32.41 -16.33 19.79
C TRP A 224 -32.08 -16.93 21.17
N GLU A 225 -33.05 -17.03 22.06
CA GLU A 225 -32.86 -17.51 23.44
C GLU A 225 -32.67 -19.03 23.46
N ALA A 226 -33.44 -19.77 22.65
CA ALA A 226 -33.28 -21.22 22.47
C ALA A 226 -31.96 -21.58 21.76
N THR A 227 -31.49 -20.71 20.87
CA THR A 227 -30.25 -20.91 20.10
C THR A 227 -29.00 -20.73 20.97
N LEU A 228 -29.02 -19.76 21.88
CA LEU A 228 -27.91 -19.52 22.83
C LEU A 228 -27.78 -20.60 23.91
N SER A 229 -28.89 -21.16 24.39
CA SER A 229 -28.84 -22.23 25.40
C SER A 229 -28.20 -23.51 24.84
N THR A 230 -28.38 -23.79 23.54
CA THR A 230 -27.84 -24.98 22.86
C THR A 230 -26.35 -24.84 22.57
N LEU A 231 -25.88 -23.64 22.22
CA LEU A 231 -24.45 -23.36 21.98
C LEU A 231 -23.62 -23.37 23.27
N THR A 232 -24.22 -22.98 24.40
CA THR A 232 -23.53 -22.95 25.71
C THR A 232 -23.19 -24.35 26.25
N THR A 233 -23.92 -25.39 25.84
CA THR A 233 -23.69 -26.77 26.33
C THR A 233 -22.64 -27.53 25.50
N LEU A 234 -22.38 -27.10 24.25
CA LEU A 234 -21.43 -27.75 23.34
C LEU A 234 -19.98 -27.24 23.49
N PHE A 235 -19.76 -26.06 24.08
CA PHE A 235 -18.43 -25.44 24.23
C PHE A 235 -18.08 -25.16 25.70
N GLY A 236 -18.24 -26.16 26.55
CA GLY A 236 -17.86 -26.11 27.96
C GLY A 236 -16.34 -26.09 28.20
N GLN A 237 -15.69 -24.96 27.93
CA GLN A 237 -14.50 -24.50 28.65
C GLN A 237 -14.57 -22.96 28.79
N PRO A 238 -14.26 -22.39 29.97
CA PRO A 238 -14.25 -20.95 30.13
C PRO A 238 -13.07 -20.36 29.35
N ALA A 239 -13.36 -19.52 28.36
CA ALA A 239 -12.37 -18.63 27.75
C ALA A 239 -11.86 -17.63 28.81
N PRO A 240 -10.57 -17.24 28.80
CA PRO A 240 -10.06 -16.24 29.72
C PRO A 240 -10.71 -14.88 29.45
N THR A 241 -10.84 -14.16 30.55
CA THR A 241 -11.65 -12.97 30.79
C THR A 241 -11.05 -11.68 30.23
N GLY A 242 -11.86 -10.89 29.53
CA GLY A 242 -11.69 -9.43 29.38
C GLY A 242 -10.60 -8.95 28.42
N PRO A 243 -10.58 -7.64 28.09
CA PRO A 243 -9.49 -7.05 27.32
C PRO A 243 -8.17 -7.23 28.09
N GLU A 244 -7.12 -7.72 27.43
CA GLU A 244 -5.77 -7.82 27.99
C GLU A 244 -5.24 -6.42 28.37
N VAL A 245 -5.33 -6.06 29.64
CA VAL A 245 -4.83 -4.77 30.16
C VAL A 245 -3.37 -4.92 30.57
N TRP A 246 -2.49 -4.22 29.88
CA TRP A 246 -1.08 -4.09 30.24
C TRP A 246 -0.92 -3.04 31.34
N LEU A 247 -0.36 -3.42 32.49
CA LEU A 247 -0.10 -2.51 33.61
C LEU A 247 1.37 -2.09 33.63
N PRO A 248 1.70 -0.82 33.93
CA PRO A 248 3.09 -0.36 34.04
C PRO A 248 3.81 -1.10 35.17
N LEU A 249 5.15 -1.19 35.08
CA LEU A 249 5.92 -1.79 36.17
C LEU A 249 5.73 -0.99 37.46
N THR A 250 5.36 -1.69 38.54
CA THR A 250 5.21 -1.10 39.88
C THR A 250 6.12 -1.79 40.87
N SER A 251 6.75 -1.02 41.76
CA SER A 251 7.47 -1.51 42.92
C SER A 251 6.71 -1.13 44.20
N ALA A 252 6.80 -1.97 45.24
CA ALA A 252 6.33 -1.58 46.55
C ALA A 252 7.18 -0.40 47.06
N PRO A 253 6.58 0.74 47.48
CA PRO A 253 7.34 1.89 47.94
C PRO A 253 8.18 1.53 49.17
N LEU A 254 9.40 2.05 49.25
CA LEU A 254 10.24 1.96 50.45
C LEU A 254 9.49 2.63 51.62
N ASP A 255 9.51 1.99 52.80
CA ASP A 255 8.82 2.47 54.00
C ASP A 255 9.37 3.86 54.44
N PRO A 256 8.59 4.95 54.30
CA PRO A 256 9.05 6.30 54.63
C PRO A 256 9.35 6.48 56.12
N TRP A 257 8.80 5.61 56.98
CA TRP A 257 8.91 5.68 58.44
C TRP A 257 10.09 4.87 59.00
N ARG A 258 10.84 4.18 58.12
CA ARG A 258 12.02 3.41 58.52
C ARG A 258 13.11 4.36 59.06
N GLU A 259 13.70 4.01 60.22
CA GLU A 259 14.70 4.84 60.90
C GLU A 259 15.81 5.34 59.95
N ARG A 260 16.11 6.64 59.96
CA ARG A 260 17.12 7.32 59.11
C ARG A 260 18.52 6.68 59.15
N ASN A 261 18.82 5.87 60.16
CA ASN A 261 20.10 5.20 60.35
C ASN A 261 20.05 3.68 60.06
N SER A 262 19.03 3.20 59.34
CA SER A 262 18.90 1.78 58.98
C SER A 262 18.81 1.61 57.46
N CYS A 263 19.36 0.50 56.95
CA CYS A 263 19.32 0.19 55.52
C CYS A 263 17.88 0.03 55.05
N GLN A 264 17.51 0.74 53.97
CA GLN A 264 16.15 0.74 53.44
C GLN A 264 15.69 -0.63 52.88
N ARG A 265 16.63 -1.48 52.46
CA ARG A 265 16.33 -2.81 51.88
C ARG A 265 16.32 -3.95 52.92
N CYS A 266 17.33 -4.02 53.79
CA CYS A 266 17.48 -5.12 54.76
C CYS A 266 17.14 -4.75 56.20
N GLY A 267 16.93 -3.47 56.51
CA GLY A 267 16.59 -2.98 57.85
C GLY A 267 17.74 -2.96 58.87
N ARG A 268 18.95 -3.40 58.51
CA ARG A 268 20.10 -3.42 59.44
C ARG A 268 20.71 -2.03 59.62
N LYS A 269 21.11 -1.70 60.85
CA LYS A 269 21.94 -0.52 61.14
C LYS A 269 23.36 -0.78 60.62
N PRO A 270 23.96 0.14 59.86
CA PRO A 270 25.35 -0.02 59.42
C PRO A 270 26.27 -0.04 60.65
N GLY A 271 27.27 -0.92 60.65
CA GLY A 271 28.22 -1.05 61.77
C GLY A 271 29.07 0.21 61.97
N LEU A 272 29.82 0.29 63.09
CA LEU A 272 30.71 1.43 63.38
C LEU A 272 31.61 1.76 62.18
N GLY A 273 31.40 2.93 61.57
CA GLY A 273 32.16 3.44 60.42
C GLY A 273 31.55 3.18 59.03
N ALA A 274 30.53 2.33 58.90
CA ALA A 274 29.83 2.12 57.63
C ALA A 274 28.78 3.22 57.40
N ARG A 275 28.78 3.84 56.21
CA ARG A 275 27.79 4.83 55.78
C ARG A 275 26.83 4.20 54.77
N LEU A 276 25.56 4.61 54.81
CA LEU A 276 24.61 4.33 53.75
C LEU A 276 24.97 5.17 52.52
N ASN A 277 24.66 4.68 51.31
CA ASN A 277 24.79 5.47 50.09
C ASN A 277 23.69 6.55 50.01
N ALA A 278 23.68 7.35 48.94
CA ALA A 278 22.68 8.39 48.71
C ALA A 278 21.23 7.83 48.68
N GLN A 279 21.06 6.55 48.35
CA GLN A 279 19.78 5.84 48.33
C GLN A 279 19.42 5.17 49.69
N GLY A 280 20.22 5.34 50.74
CA GLY A 280 19.92 4.75 52.06
C GLY A 280 20.21 3.26 52.17
N LEU A 281 21.09 2.71 51.32
CA LEU A 281 21.46 1.29 51.28
C LEU A 281 22.85 1.04 51.87
N CYS A 282 23.02 -0.10 52.55
CA CYS A 282 24.33 -0.58 52.96
C CYS A 282 25.10 -1.17 51.77
N LYS A 283 26.43 -1.30 51.89
CA LYS A 283 27.32 -1.78 50.81
C LYS A 283 26.88 -3.11 50.19
N SER A 284 26.48 -4.10 51.00
CA SER A 284 26.04 -5.41 50.49
C SER A 284 24.73 -5.31 49.72
N CYS A 285 23.74 -4.59 50.26
CA CYS A 285 22.45 -4.40 49.58
C CYS A 285 22.57 -3.58 48.29
N ALA A 286 23.51 -2.63 48.22
CA ALA A 286 23.81 -1.90 46.99
C ALA A 286 24.50 -2.78 45.93
N GLN A 287 25.39 -3.70 46.34
CA GLN A 287 25.98 -4.69 45.43
C GLN A 287 24.95 -5.71 44.93
N GLU A 288 24.08 -6.18 45.81
CA GLU A 288 22.95 -7.05 45.45
C GLU A 288 21.99 -6.34 44.50
N GLU A 289 21.71 -5.05 44.70
CA GLU A 289 20.85 -4.26 43.82
C GLU A 289 21.45 -4.13 42.43
N ALA A 290 22.75 -3.81 42.33
CA ALA A 290 23.45 -3.75 41.05
C ALA A 290 23.40 -5.10 40.30
N ALA A 291 23.59 -6.22 41.02
CA ALA A 291 23.46 -7.56 40.43
C ALA A 291 22.03 -7.85 39.96
N SER A 292 21.02 -7.47 40.76
CA SER A 292 19.61 -7.58 40.41
C SER A 292 19.23 -6.76 39.18
N LEU A 293 19.72 -5.52 39.08
CA LEU A 293 19.53 -4.68 37.89
C LEU A 293 20.15 -5.31 36.64
N GLN A 294 21.32 -5.93 36.76
CA GLN A 294 21.96 -6.65 35.65
C GLN A 294 21.18 -7.90 35.24
N ASN A 295 20.60 -8.63 36.20
CA ASN A 295 19.70 -9.76 35.90
C ASN A 295 18.43 -9.28 35.19
N PHE A 296 17.82 -8.19 35.67
CA PHE A 296 16.66 -7.56 35.02
C PHE A 296 16.97 -7.17 33.58
N ARG A 297 18.10 -6.48 33.33
CA ARG A 297 18.57 -6.13 31.98
C ARG A 297 18.73 -7.35 31.08
N THR A 298 19.28 -8.45 31.61
CA THR A 298 19.48 -9.70 30.86
C THR A 298 18.14 -10.32 30.44
N ARG A 299 17.16 -10.32 31.34
CA ARG A 299 15.79 -10.78 31.04
C ARG A 299 15.07 -9.86 30.07
N PHE A 300 15.25 -8.55 30.22
CA PHE A 300 14.69 -7.54 29.32
C PHE A 300 15.20 -7.74 27.88
N LEU A 301 16.52 -7.89 27.72
CA LEU A 301 17.12 -8.17 26.42
C LEU A 301 16.65 -9.48 25.80
N ALA A 302 16.44 -10.51 26.62
CA ALA A 302 15.93 -11.80 26.15
C ALA A 302 14.47 -11.72 25.70
N ALA A 303 13.62 -10.98 26.43
CA ALA A 303 12.25 -10.69 26.01
C ALA A 303 12.21 -9.90 24.70
N CYS A 304 13.10 -8.92 24.55
CA CYS A 304 13.14 -8.07 23.35
C CYS A 304 13.94 -8.68 22.18
N ALA A 305 14.24 -9.98 22.23
CA ALA A 305 15.17 -10.63 21.30
C ALA A 305 14.57 -10.81 19.91
N ASP A 306 13.28 -11.12 19.83
CA ASP A 306 12.54 -11.26 18.57
C ASP A 306 12.02 -9.90 18.02
N GLY A 307 12.26 -8.81 18.76
CA GLY A 307 11.88 -7.46 18.38
C GLY A 307 10.44 -7.08 18.75
N ILE A 308 9.71 -7.99 19.40
CA ILE A 308 8.38 -7.77 19.96
C ILE A 308 8.51 -7.92 21.48
N LEU A 309 7.60 -7.30 22.23
CA LEU A 309 7.49 -7.52 23.67
C LEU A 309 6.07 -8.01 23.91
N GLU A 310 5.92 -9.25 24.37
CA GLU A 310 4.64 -9.88 24.63
C GLU A 310 4.17 -9.69 26.09
N LEU A 311 2.86 -9.84 26.33
CA LEU A 311 2.26 -9.61 27.65
C LEU A 311 2.87 -10.54 28.70
N ARG A 312 3.11 -11.79 28.32
CA ARG A 312 3.72 -12.81 29.20
C ARG A 312 5.15 -12.42 29.59
N GLU A 313 5.92 -11.90 28.66
CA GLU A 313 7.29 -11.48 28.90
C GLU A 313 7.34 -10.24 29.80
N TRP A 314 6.39 -9.33 29.61
CA TRP A 314 6.21 -8.18 30.49
C TRP A 314 5.83 -8.57 31.92
N GLU A 315 4.90 -9.51 32.07
CA GLU A 315 4.57 -10.08 33.39
C GLU A 315 5.78 -10.76 34.04
N ASP A 316 6.62 -11.45 33.28
CA ASP A 316 7.84 -12.08 33.77
C ASP A 316 8.88 -11.05 34.26
N LEU A 317 8.94 -9.89 33.60
CA LEU A 317 9.74 -8.75 34.05
C LEU A 317 9.17 -8.16 35.35
N GLN A 318 7.85 -8.00 35.47
CA GLN A 318 7.20 -7.55 36.71
C GLN A 318 7.47 -8.52 37.87
N ARG A 319 7.32 -9.83 37.65
CA ARG A 319 7.65 -10.85 38.67
C ARG A 319 9.13 -10.80 39.08
N THR A 320 10.03 -10.40 38.18
CA THR A 320 11.44 -10.21 38.50
C THR A 320 11.66 -8.99 39.39
N VAL A 321 10.99 -7.86 39.09
CA VAL A 321 11.00 -6.65 39.95
C VAL A 321 10.51 -7.00 41.36
N ASP A 322 9.40 -7.71 41.47
CA ASP A 322 8.79 -8.09 42.75
C ASP A 322 9.67 -9.06 43.55
N ARG A 323 10.15 -10.14 42.90
CA ARG A 323 11.00 -11.16 43.54
C ARG A 323 12.29 -10.56 44.10
N GLU A 324 12.88 -9.63 43.37
CA GLU A 324 14.18 -9.04 43.72
C GLU A 324 14.04 -7.74 44.54
N ARG A 325 12.80 -7.28 44.77
CA ARG A 325 12.48 -6.02 45.46
C ARG A 325 13.23 -4.84 44.84
N LEU A 326 13.23 -4.79 43.51
CA LEU A 326 13.80 -3.69 42.76
C LEU A 326 12.84 -2.51 42.75
N ASP A 327 13.38 -1.29 42.69
CA ASP A 327 12.57 -0.14 42.31
C ASP A 327 12.30 -0.19 40.80
N ALA A 328 11.03 -0.25 40.42
CA ALA A 328 10.60 -0.37 39.02
C ALA A 328 11.11 0.79 38.17
N ARG A 329 11.12 2.02 38.72
CA ARG A 329 11.60 3.20 38.03
C ARG A 329 13.12 3.12 37.79
N ALA A 330 13.88 2.71 38.80
CA ALA A 330 15.32 2.49 38.65
C ALA A 330 15.64 1.35 37.66
N ALA A 331 14.84 0.29 37.63
CA ALA A 331 15.00 -0.81 36.68
C ALA A 331 14.77 -0.36 35.23
N LEU A 332 13.69 0.40 34.97
CA LEU A 332 13.41 0.98 33.65
C LEU A 332 14.46 2.03 33.24
N GLU A 333 14.93 2.84 34.18
CA GLU A 333 16.04 3.77 33.95
C GLU A 333 17.33 3.05 33.56
N PHE A 334 17.61 1.91 34.18
CA PHE A 334 18.81 1.11 33.91
C PHE A 334 18.83 0.48 32.51
N VAL A 335 17.66 0.10 31.97
CA VAL A 335 17.52 -0.50 30.62
C VAL A 335 17.12 0.52 29.54
N ARG A 336 17.17 1.82 29.86
CA ARG A 336 16.72 2.89 28.96
C ARG A 336 17.41 2.89 27.58
N PRO A 337 18.72 2.62 27.46
CA PRO A 337 19.37 2.48 26.15
C PRO A 337 18.77 1.34 25.32
N GLU A 338 18.54 0.17 25.93
CA GLU A 338 17.95 -1.00 25.28
C GLU A 338 16.49 -0.76 24.89
N ALA A 339 15.73 -0.09 25.75
CA ALA A 339 14.35 0.31 25.47
C ALA A 339 14.27 1.26 24.28
N LEU A 340 15.20 2.21 24.16
CA LEU A 340 15.30 3.07 22.97
C LEU A 340 15.62 2.25 21.72
N SER A 341 16.59 1.33 21.79
CA SER A 341 16.93 0.46 20.66
C SER A 341 15.79 -0.49 20.27
N LEU A 342 14.94 -0.92 21.21
CA LEU A 342 13.72 -1.64 20.90
C LEU A 342 12.78 -0.76 20.07
N LEU A 343 12.45 0.44 20.55
CA LEU A 343 11.55 1.38 19.85
C LEU A 343 12.06 1.74 18.45
N GLU A 344 13.37 1.96 18.29
CA GLU A 344 14.00 2.22 16.99
C GLU A 344 13.85 1.04 16.04
N ARG A 345 14.05 -0.20 16.53
CA ARG A 345 13.87 -1.42 15.72
C ARG A 345 12.40 -1.65 15.36
N THR A 346 11.48 -1.54 16.31
CA THR A 346 10.04 -1.65 16.06
C THR A 346 9.60 -0.66 14.98
N LEU A 347 10.07 0.58 15.08
CA LEU A 347 9.78 1.61 14.08
C LEU A 347 10.43 1.32 12.71
N ALA A 348 11.66 0.79 12.68
CA ALA A 348 12.33 0.40 11.45
C ALA A 348 11.63 -0.77 10.74
N ILE A 349 11.09 -1.73 11.51
CA ILE A 349 10.30 -2.86 10.99
C ILE A 349 8.98 -2.35 10.43
N ALA A 350 8.23 -1.53 11.18
CA ALA A 350 6.99 -0.93 10.69
C ALA A 350 7.21 -0.10 9.40
N GLN A 351 8.39 0.49 9.25
CA GLN A 351 8.78 1.28 8.07
C GLN A 351 9.23 0.48 6.86
N SER A 352 9.36 -0.84 6.93
CA SER A 352 9.90 -1.63 5.80
C SER A 352 9.14 -1.38 4.50
N ASP A 353 7.86 -1.04 4.63
CA ASP A 353 6.93 -0.86 3.51
C ASP A 353 6.73 0.63 3.16
N GLY A 354 7.50 1.54 3.78
CA GLY A 354 7.46 2.98 3.53
C GLY A 354 6.18 3.67 4.01
N ALA A 355 5.44 3.04 4.92
CA ALA A 355 4.20 3.50 5.53
C ALA A 355 4.15 3.02 6.99
N VAL A 356 3.25 3.57 7.81
CA VAL A 356 2.98 3.07 9.17
C VAL A 356 1.46 3.05 9.36
N SER A 357 0.93 1.87 9.73
CA SER A 357 -0.48 1.66 10.02
C SER A 357 -0.87 2.22 11.40
N GLU A 358 -2.18 2.43 11.62
CA GLU A 358 -2.68 2.90 12.92
C GLU A 358 -2.40 1.88 14.04
N GLN A 359 -2.46 0.59 13.75
CA GLN A 359 -2.15 -0.47 14.70
C GLN A 359 -0.67 -0.45 15.11
N GLU A 360 0.25 -0.20 14.17
CA GLU A 360 1.68 -0.08 14.47
C GLU A 360 2.00 1.18 15.29
N GLU A 361 1.31 2.30 15.02
CA GLU A 361 1.40 3.51 15.84
C GLU A 361 0.90 3.26 17.27
N GLU A 362 -0.23 2.55 17.44
CA GLU A 362 -0.74 2.16 18.75
C GLU A 362 0.23 1.26 19.51
N VAL A 363 0.87 0.30 18.84
CA VAL A 363 1.90 -0.55 19.45
C VAL A 363 3.10 0.29 19.89
N PHE A 364 3.56 1.21 19.05
CA PHE A 364 4.67 2.12 19.38
C PHE A 364 4.35 2.97 20.62
N GLU A 365 3.19 3.63 20.66
CA GLU A 365 2.79 4.48 21.80
C GLU A 365 2.55 3.65 23.07
N ARG A 366 2.03 2.43 22.94
CA ARG A 366 1.88 1.50 24.07
C ARG A 366 3.24 1.17 24.68
N LEU A 367 4.24 0.82 23.86
CA LEU A 367 5.59 0.52 24.34
C LEU A 367 6.23 1.73 25.02
N VAL A 368 6.07 2.93 24.45
CA VAL A 368 6.54 4.19 25.07
C VAL A 368 5.96 4.38 26.46
N GLY A 369 4.66 4.13 26.63
CA GLY A 369 3.97 4.22 27.91
C GLY A 369 4.44 3.17 28.93
N LEU A 370 4.53 1.91 28.50
CA LEU A 370 4.96 0.79 29.37
C LEU A 370 6.39 0.97 29.88
N LEU A 371 7.30 1.38 28.99
CA LEU A 371 8.71 1.58 29.28
C LEU A 371 8.99 2.92 29.98
N GLN A 372 7.97 3.76 30.20
CA GLN A 372 8.06 5.07 30.84
C GLN A 372 9.15 5.95 30.19
N MET A 373 9.21 5.94 28.86
CA MET A 373 10.28 6.59 28.12
C MET A 373 10.18 8.12 28.22
N PRO A 374 11.27 8.83 28.52
CA PRO A 374 11.23 10.29 28.58
C PRO A 374 10.92 10.93 27.22
N ASP A 375 10.03 11.92 27.22
CA ASP A 375 9.64 12.67 26.01
C ASP A 375 10.82 13.17 25.15
N PRO A 376 11.92 13.72 25.70
CA PRO A 376 13.05 14.17 24.89
C PRO A 376 13.68 13.06 24.03
N MET A 377 13.64 11.80 24.49
CA MET A 377 14.20 10.66 23.77
C MET A 377 13.26 10.12 22.70
N VAL A 378 11.95 10.18 22.94
CA VAL A 378 10.93 9.63 22.04
C VAL A 378 10.46 10.64 21.00
N ARG A 379 10.57 11.95 21.28
CA ARG A 379 10.12 13.02 20.39
C ARG A 379 10.62 12.90 18.94
N PRO A 380 11.90 12.57 18.67
CA PRO A 380 12.37 12.34 17.30
C PRO A 380 11.69 11.15 16.62
N LEU A 381 11.42 10.06 17.36
CA LEU A 381 10.74 8.87 16.86
C LEU A 381 9.26 9.16 16.55
N ARG A 382 8.55 9.85 17.45
CA ARG A 382 7.16 10.32 17.23
C ARG A 382 7.04 11.22 16.01
N ALA A 383 7.99 12.14 15.80
CA ALA A 383 8.00 12.99 14.62
C ALA A 383 8.11 12.16 13.32
N ARG A 384 8.95 11.12 13.33
CA ARG A 384 9.11 10.19 12.21
C ARG A 384 7.84 9.36 11.97
N VAL A 385 7.19 8.84 13.01
CA VAL A 385 5.89 8.14 12.91
C VAL A 385 4.83 9.05 12.29
N ALA A 386 4.72 10.31 12.75
CA ALA A 386 3.75 11.26 12.23
C ALA A 386 3.98 11.62 10.74
N GLU A 387 5.24 11.72 10.32
CA GLU A 387 5.61 11.92 8.90
C GLU A 387 5.14 10.72 8.05
N LEU A 388 5.40 9.50 8.49
CA LEU A 388 5.03 8.28 7.78
C LEU A 388 3.53 8.01 7.76
N ARG A 389 2.81 8.35 8.83
CA ARG A 389 1.36 8.35 8.84
C ARG A 389 0.80 9.33 7.81
N THR A 390 1.43 10.50 7.69
CA THR A 390 1.06 11.49 6.67
C THR A 390 1.28 10.93 5.28
N VAL A 391 2.43 10.32 5.00
CA VAL A 391 2.72 9.61 3.75
C VAL A 391 1.68 8.53 3.44
N SER A 392 1.31 7.73 4.45
CA SER A 392 0.32 6.64 4.32
C SER A 392 -1.06 7.18 3.95
N ARG A 393 -1.53 8.23 4.63
CA ARG A 393 -2.80 8.90 4.33
C ARG A 393 -2.82 9.49 2.93
N LEU A 394 -1.74 10.14 2.51
CA LEU A 394 -1.60 10.70 1.17
C LEU A 394 -1.70 9.60 0.11
N ARG A 395 -0.98 8.48 0.29
CA ARG A 395 -1.05 7.32 -0.61
C ARG A 395 -2.41 6.65 -0.67
N GLN A 396 -3.24 6.82 0.36
CA GLN A 396 -4.64 6.41 0.40
C GLN A 396 -5.60 7.45 -0.20
N GLY A 397 -5.08 8.56 -0.75
CA GLY A 397 -5.85 9.61 -1.43
C GLY A 397 -6.43 10.69 -0.53
N HIS A 398 -6.07 10.73 0.75
CA HIS A 398 -6.45 11.83 1.64
C HIS A 398 -5.54 13.03 1.39
N LEU A 399 -5.88 13.81 0.35
CA LEU A 399 -5.09 14.95 -0.10
C LEU A 399 -5.68 16.26 0.43
N SER A 400 -4.94 16.93 1.31
CA SER A 400 -5.31 18.26 1.77
C SER A 400 -5.27 19.27 0.62
N THR A 401 -6.11 20.31 0.70
CA THR A 401 -6.11 21.42 -0.26
C THR A 401 -5.35 22.61 0.33
N ILE A 402 -4.53 23.28 -0.48
CA ILE A 402 -3.78 24.47 -0.07
C ILE A 402 -4.06 25.66 -0.99
N ASP A 403 -3.89 26.87 -0.46
CA ASP A 403 -3.83 28.08 -1.28
C ASP A 403 -2.45 28.15 -1.94
N SER A 404 -2.41 27.98 -3.27
CA SER A 404 -1.16 28.09 -4.02
C SER A 404 -0.85 29.54 -4.40
N THR A 405 0.44 29.85 -4.55
CA THR A 405 0.90 31.12 -5.14
C THR A 405 0.73 31.16 -6.67
N LEU A 406 0.40 30.02 -7.31
CA LEU A 406 0.11 29.91 -8.73
C LEU A 406 -1.36 30.27 -9.02
N ILE A 407 -1.61 30.99 -10.12
CA ILE A 407 -2.97 31.22 -10.63
C ILE A 407 -3.40 29.93 -11.35
N LEU A 408 -4.42 29.26 -10.81
CA LEU A 408 -4.91 27.96 -11.29
C LEU A 408 -6.19 28.11 -12.14
N ASP A 409 -6.43 27.15 -13.03
CA ASP A 409 -7.64 27.11 -13.85
C ASP A 409 -8.90 26.78 -13.01
N ALA A 410 -10.08 27.07 -13.56
CA ALA A 410 -11.34 26.80 -12.87
C ALA A 410 -11.50 25.29 -12.53
N GLY A 411 -11.70 25.00 -11.23
CA GLY A 411 -11.82 23.62 -10.71
C GLY A 411 -10.47 22.92 -10.49
N GLU A 412 -9.36 23.58 -10.76
CA GLU A 412 -8.02 23.12 -10.39
C GLU A 412 -7.71 23.54 -8.95
N VAL A 413 -7.30 22.58 -8.13
CA VAL A 413 -7.04 22.76 -6.70
C VAL A 413 -5.63 22.28 -6.40
N ALA A 414 -4.84 23.10 -5.71
CA ALA A 414 -3.51 22.70 -5.26
C ALA A 414 -3.59 21.85 -4.00
N HIS A 415 -2.75 20.82 -3.96
CA HIS A 415 -2.61 19.91 -2.82
C HIS A 415 -1.25 20.04 -2.14
N LEU A 416 -0.23 20.48 -2.87
CA LEU A 416 1.12 20.61 -2.35
C LEU A 416 1.90 21.66 -3.15
N GLU A 417 2.69 22.49 -2.45
CA GLU A 417 3.61 23.45 -3.04
C GLU A 417 4.92 23.44 -2.26
N MET A 418 6.05 23.30 -2.96
CA MET A 418 7.38 23.25 -2.33
C MET A 418 8.50 23.69 -3.28
N PRO A 419 9.61 24.23 -2.75
CA PRO A 419 10.79 24.51 -3.55
C PRO A 419 11.42 23.22 -4.10
N ALA A 420 11.97 23.29 -5.31
CA ALA A 420 12.67 22.19 -5.95
C ALA A 420 13.61 22.70 -7.05
N THR A 421 14.74 22.04 -7.25
CA THR A 421 15.68 22.29 -8.34
C THR A 421 15.61 21.16 -9.36
N PHE A 422 15.24 21.47 -10.61
CA PHE A 422 15.24 20.48 -11.69
C PHE A 422 16.63 20.37 -12.33
N ARG A 423 17.15 19.16 -12.44
CA ARG A 423 18.41 18.84 -13.12
C ARG A 423 18.16 18.30 -14.52
N HIS A 424 18.55 19.06 -15.53
CA HIS A 424 18.55 18.64 -16.92
C HIS A 424 19.94 18.10 -17.31
N VAL A 425 20.03 16.81 -17.61
CA VAL A 425 21.27 16.17 -18.06
C VAL A 425 21.19 15.91 -19.57
N THR A 426 22.09 16.53 -20.34
CA THR A 426 22.35 16.14 -21.73
C THR A 426 23.65 15.35 -21.81
N ALA A 427 23.93 14.73 -22.96
CA ALA A 427 25.19 14.00 -23.21
C ALA A 427 26.46 14.84 -22.97
N THR A 428 26.35 16.17 -22.91
CA THR A 428 27.49 17.10 -22.84
C THR A 428 27.40 18.13 -21.71
N ARG A 429 26.24 18.34 -21.07
CA ARG A 429 26.08 19.36 -20.04
C ARG A 429 24.98 19.02 -19.04
N THR A 430 25.25 19.28 -17.76
CA THR A 430 24.23 19.30 -16.70
C THR A 430 23.85 20.75 -16.42
N ARG A 431 22.54 21.04 -16.39
CA ARG A 431 22.00 22.36 -16.03
C ARG A 431 20.93 22.20 -14.96
N ASP A 432 21.10 22.91 -13.86
CA ASP A 432 20.12 22.99 -12.78
C ASP A 432 19.24 24.23 -12.95
N ILE A 433 17.94 24.07 -12.72
CA ILE A 433 16.92 25.11 -12.80
C ILE A 433 16.22 25.13 -11.44
N THR A 434 16.50 26.13 -10.62
CA THR A 434 15.83 26.32 -9.33
C THR A 434 14.41 26.84 -9.56
N GLY A 435 13.46 26.32 -8.78
CA GLY A 435 12.07 26.69 -8.88
C GLY A 435 11.24 26.11 -7.74
N ARG A 436 9.98 25.83 -8.05
CA ARG A 436 9.03 25.17 -7.15
C ARG A 436 8.14 24.20 -7.91
N ILE A 437 7.70 23.16 -7.22
CA ILE A 437 6.70 22.20 -7.69
C ILE A 437 5.38 22.54 -7.02
N VAL A 438 4.32 22.59 -7.82
CA VAL A 438 2.93 22.68 -7.36
C VAL A 438 2.17 21.46 -7.90
N LEU A 439 1.62 20.65 -7.00
CA LEU A 439 0.77 19.51 -7.37
C LEU A 439 -0.69 19.91 -7.26
N THR A 440 -1.47 19.70 -8.32
CA THR A 440 -2.91 19.99 -8.34
C THR A 440 -3.72 18.73 -8.57
N ASN A 441 -5.04 18.79 -8.48
CA ASN A 441 -5.89 17.68 -8.91
C ASN A 441 -5.81 17.36 -10.42
N ARG A 442 -5.18 18.22 -11.24
CA ARG A 442 -5.11 18.04 -12.71
C ARG A 442 -3.72 17.69 -13.21
N GLN A 443 -2.69 18.35 -12.70
CA GLN A 443 -1.34 18.25 -13.24
C GLN A 443 -0.29 18.72 -12.23
N LEU A 444 0.96 18.33 -12.46
CA LEU A 444 2.12 18.88 -11.77
C LEU A 444 2.59 20.12 -12.53
N HIS A 445 2.76 21.24 -11.83
CA HIS A 445 3.38 22.45 -12.37
C HIS A 445 4.78 22.61 -11.79
N PHE A 446 5.79 22.73 -12.65
CA PHE A 446 7.12 23.18 -12.26
C PHE A 446 7.29 24.63 -12.70
N VAL A 447 7.51 25.52 -11.73
CA VAL A 447 7.70 26.95 -11.95
C VAL A 447 9.13 27.31 -11.60
N GLY A 448 9.98 27.51 -12.60
CA GLY A 448 11.36 27.97 -12.41
C GLY A 448 11.41 29.45 -12.02
N SER A 449 12.40 29.82 -11.20
CA SER A 449 12.60 31.20 -10.71
C SER A 449 13.12 32.19 -11.78
N GLY A 450 13.12 31.81 -13.06
CA GLY A 450 13.63 32.57 -14.19
C GLY A 450 12.99 32.09 -15.50
N GLU A 451 13.79 31.71 -16.51
CA GLU A 451 13.29 31.04 -17.72
C GLU A 451 13.32 29.52 -17.54
N GLY A 452 12.14 28.92 -17.36
CA GLY A 452 12.00 27.48 -17.23
C GLY A 452 10.74 27.13 -16.47
N GLY A 453 9.97 26.22 -17.02
CA GLY A 453 8.74 25.75 -16.41
C GLY A 453 7.96 24.87 -17.37
N TRP A 454 7.20 23.95 -16.81
CA TRP A 454 6.36 23.05 -17.58
C TRP A 454 5.29 22.44 -16.70
N ASN A 455 4.21 22.04 -17.37
CA ASN A 455 3.11 21.35 -16.74
C ASN A 455 3.13 19.90 -17.22
N ILE A 456 3.00 18.98 -16.28
CA ILE A 456 3.05 17.54 -16.51
C ILE A 456 1.68 16.98 -16.14
N GLN A 457 0.93 16.56 -17.16
CA GLN A 457 -0.31 15.81 -16.98
C GLN A 457 -0.02 14.46 -16.34
N TYR A 458 -0.82 14.03 -15.37
CA TYR A 458 -0.57 12.79 -14.62
C TYR A 458 -0.53 11.54 -15.49
N GLY A 459 -1.30 11.49 -16.58
CA GLY A 459 -1.23 10.40 -17.55
C GLY A 459 0.11 10.29 -18.30
N LYS A 460 1.00 11.27 -18.20
CA LYS A 460 2.36 11.21 -18.78
C LYS A 460 3.42 10.75 -17.77
N VAL A 461 3.06 10.55 -16.50
CA VAL A 461 3.97 10.05 -15.47
C VAL A 461 4.02 8.52 -15.55
N LEU A 462 5.19 7.99 -15.87
CA LEU A 462 5.45 6.55 -15.94
C LEU A 462 5.89 6.02 -14.59
N ARG A 463 6.85 6.70 -13.96
CA ARG A 463 7.43 6.31 -12.68
C ARG A 463 7.82 7.52 -11.84
N VAL A 464 7.58 7.41 -10.54
CA VAL A 464 8.08 8.32 -9.51
C VAL A 464 9.04 7.51 -8.65
N GLU A 465 10.29 7.93 -8.57
CA GLU A 465 11.30 7.28 -7.73
C GLU A 465 11.78 8.26 -6.67
N GLN A 466 11.67 7.86 -5.41
CA GLN A 466 12.09 8.68 -4.28
C GLN A 466 13.62 8.69 -4.15
N ARG A 467 14.19 9.87 -3.85
CA ARG A 467 15.61 10.05 -3.52
C ARG A 467 15.76 10.75 -2.16
N PRO A 468 16.93 10.66 -1.50
CA PRO A 468 17.15 11.34 -0.22
C PRO A 468 17.01 12.87 -0.28
N ASP A 469 17.33 13.48 -1.42
CA ASP A 469 17.32 14.92 -1.67
C ASP A 469 16.18 15.39 -2.56
N GLY A 470 15.27 14.50 -2.96
CA GLY A 470 14.23 14.81 -3.94
C GLY A 470 13.55 13.61 -4.57
N ILE A 471 13.20 13.73 -5.86
CA ILE A 471 12.54 12.69 -6.64
C ILE A 471 13.13 12.60 -8.04
N ASN A 472 13.05 11.43 -8.66
CA ASN A 472 13.29 11.24 -10.09
C ASN A 472 11.97 10.93 -10.79
N LEU A 473 11.68 11.67 -11.86
CA LEU A 473 10.46 11.51 -12.66
C LEU A 473 10.78 10.95 -14.04
N GLU A 474 10.26 9.77 -14.32
CA GLU A 474 10.23 9.19 -15.65
C GLU A 474 8.89 9.52 -16.29
N LEU A 475 8.93 10.20 -17.44
CA LEU A 475 7.75 10.61 -18.17
C LEU A 475 7.74 9.99 -19.56
N GLY A 476 6.56 9.81 -20.14
CA GLY A 476 6.41 9.47 -21.56
C GLY A 476 6.80 10.60 -22.52
N VAL A 477 7.30 11.73 -21.99
CA VAL A 477 7.75 12.91 -22.74
C VAL A 477 9.12 13.36 -22.26
N LYS A 478 9.96 13.86 -23.18
CA LYS A 478 11.32 14.32 -22.83
C LYS A 478 11.32 15.56 -21.94
N LYS A 479 10.33 16.45 -22.09
CA LYS A 479 10.25 17.72 -21.34
C LYS A 479 9.82 17.44 -19.90
N GLY A 480 10.65 17.81 -18.93
CA GLY A 480 10.35 17.67 -17.50
C GLY A 480 10.64 16.30 -16.90
N SER A 481 11.09 15.33 -17.69
CA SER A 481 11.61 14.06 -17.18
C SER A 481 13.03 14.25 -16.67
N GLY A 482 13.33 13.72 -15.49
CA GLY A 482 14.63 13.88 -14.84
C GLY A 482 14.51 14.04 -13.33
N THR A 483 15.61 14.49 -12.71
CA THR A 483 15.74 14.58 -11.26
C THR A 483 15.35 15.96 -10.74
N TYR A 484 14.48 16.00 -9.75
CA TYR A 484 14.14 17.17 -8.95
C TYR A 484 14.81 16.97 -7.58
N HIS A 485 15.70 17.89 -7.18
CA HIS A 485 16.47 17.82 -5.94
C HIS A 485 16.29 19.11 -5.11
N ASP A 486 16.97 19.22 -3.97
CA ASP A 486 16.80 20.29 -2.97
C ASP A 486 15.37 20.40 -2.43
N VAL A 487 14.66 19.27 -2.34
CA VAL A 487 13.28 19.21 -1.88
C VAL A 487 13.25 19.03 -0.36
N PRO A 488 12.58 19.90 0.43
CA PRO A 488 12.58 19.79 1.90
C PRO A 488 11.95 18.50 2.45
N GLN A 489 10.92 17.98 1.79
CA GLN A 489 10.17 16.78 2.21
C GLN A 489 9.91 15.86 1.01
N PRO A 490 10.94 15.13 0.54
CA PRO A 490 10.85 14.35 -0.70
C PRO A 490 9.85 13.19 -0.59
N LEU A 491 9.68 12.60 0.62
CA LEU A 491 8.67 11.57 0.85
C LEU A 491 7.25 12.10 0.62
N ILE A 492 6.93 13.27 1.19
CA ILE A 492 5.60 13.88 1.06
C ILE A 492 5.32 14.25 -0.40
N LEU A 493 6.33 14.78 -1.11
CA LEU A 493 6.23 15.07 -2.53
C LEU A 493 5.92 13.82 -3.35
N ALA A 494 6.72 12.76 -3.17
CA ALA A 494 6.54 11.50 -3.87
C ALA A 494 5.17 10.89 -3.58
N ALA A 495 4.78 10.79 -2.30
CA ALA A 495 3.52 10.22 -1.87
C ALA A 495 2.29 10.98 -2.43
N THR A 496 2.33 12.31 -2.40
CA THR A 496 1.26 13.14 -2.96
C THR A 496 1.16 12.97 -4.48
N LEU A 497 2.29 12.95 -5.18
CA LEU A 497 2.33 12.76 -6.62
C LEU A 497 1.84 11.36 -7.02
N GLU A 498 2.31 10.32 -6.34
CA GLU A 498 1.86 8.93 -6.51
C GLU A 498 0.35 8.82 -6.35
N ALA A 499 -0.21 9.43 -5.30
CA ALA A 499 -1.65 9.45 -5.05
C ALA A 499 -2.42 10.13 -6.19
N LEU A 500 -1.99 11.32 -6.63
CA LEU A 500 -2.62 12.06 -7.73
C LEU A 500 -2.54 11.30 -9.07
N VAL A 501 -1.42 10.63 -9.34
CA VAL A 501 -1.27 9.76 -10.52
C VAL A 501 -2.23 8.57 -10.44
N ARG A 502 -2.35 7.93 -9.26
CA ARG A 502 -3.29 6.81 -9.06
C ARG A 502 -4.75 7.26 -9.19
N ILE A 503 -5.12 8.40 -8.62
CA ILE A 503 -6.46 9.00 -8.75
C ILE A 503 -6.75 9.30 -10.23
N HIS A 504 -5.81 9.92 -10.96
CA HIS A 504 -5.97 10.22 -12.38
C HIS A 504 -6.16 8.96 -13.23
N LYS A 505 -5.42 7.89 -12.92
CA LYS A 505 -5.54 6.58 -13.58
C LYS A 505 -6.74 5.75 -13.06
N ARG A 506 -7.57 6.31 -12.16
CA ARG A 506 -8.73 5.65 -11.52
C ARG A 506 -8.36 4.39 -10.71
N LEU A 507 -7.11 4.31 -10.26
CA LEU A 507 -6.55 3.23 -9.42
C LEU A 507 -6.72 3.50 -7.92
N LEU A 508 -7.30 4.65 -7.57
CA LEU A 508 -7.60 5.04 -6.20
C LEU A 508 -8.84 5.94 -6.20
N LEU A 509 -9.86 5.54 -5.45
CA LEU A 509 -11.06 6.36 -5.23
C LEU A 509 -10.76 7.34 -4.11
N MET A 510 -10.97 8.63 -4.34
CA MET A 510 -10.93 9.61 -3.24
C MET A 510 -12.02 9.23 -2.22
N PRO A 511 -11.70 9.13 -0.92
CA PRO A 511 -12.68 8.81 0.12
C PRO A 511 -13.89 9.75 0.02
N GLN A 512 -15.10 9.20 0.00
CA GLN A 512 -16.32 9.98 -0.24
C GLN A 512 -16.62 11.05 0.84
N GLY A 513 -15.86 11.07 1.93
CA GLY A 513 -15.91 12.07 3.01
C GLY A 513 -15.32 13.44 2.66
N GLU A 514 -14.54 13.54 1.58
CA GLU A 514 -13.99 14.81 1.05
C GLU A 514 -14.48 15.08 -0.38
N LYS A 515 -15.75 14.75 -0.69
CA LYS A 515 -16.43 15.44 -1.80
C LYS A 515 -16.36 16.93 -1.49
N ALA A 516 -15.75 17.70 -2.40
CA ALA A 516 -15.71 19.17 -2.35
C ALA A 516 -17.06 19.67 -1.83
N SER A 517 -17.06 20.12 -0.58
CA SER A 517 -18.32 20.37 0.11
C SER A 517 -19.15 21.34 -0.74
N ARG A 518 -20.48 21.18 -0.71
CA ARG A 518 -21.43 22.14 -1.32
C ARG A 518 -21.24 23.58 -0.78
N SER A 519 -20.38 23.75 0.23
CA SER A 519 -19.94 25.03 0.78
C SER A 519 -19.05 25.78 -0.20
N ILE A 520 -19.53 26.94 -0.64
CA ILE A 520 -18.74 27.90 -1.41
C ILE A 520 -17.70 28.53 -0.45
N PRO A 521 -16.39 28.49 -0.76
CA PRO A 521 -15.35 29.11 0.08
C PRO A 521 -15.63 30.59 0.34
N GLN A 522 -15.33 31.07 1.55
CA GLN A 522 -15.65 32.44 1.96
C GLN A 522 -14.95 33.51 1.11
N LYS A 523 -13.72 33.24 0.66
CA LYS A 523 -12.99 34.08 -0.30
C LYS A 523 -13.72 34.20 -1.64
N VAL A 524 -14.21 33.09 -2.19
CA VAL A 524 -14.99 33.07 -3.43
C VAL A 524 -16.30 33.84 -3.28
N LYS A 525 -16.99 33.72 -2.15
CA LYS A 525 -18.20 34.52 -1.86
C LYS A 525 -17.89 36.02 -1.89
N LEU A 526 -16.79 36.44 -1.27
CA LEU A 526 -16.37 37.85 -1.23
C LEU A 526 -15.99 38.38 -2.62
N GLU A 527 -15.25 37.59 -3.42
CA GLU A 527 -14.84 37.98 -4.76
C GLU A 527 -16.02 38.07 -5.74
N VAL A 528 -16.95 37.09 -5.70
CA VAL A 528 -18.20 37.16 -6.47
C VAL A 528 -19.05 38.35 -6.04
N TRP A 529 -19.13 38.61 -4.73
CA TRP A 529 -19.88 39.76 -4.21
C TRP A 529 -19.29 41.10 -4.65
N GLN A 530 -17.97 41.23 -4.66
CA GLN A 530 -17.29 42.44 -5.16
C GLN A 530 -17.45 42.61 -6.66
N ARG A 531 -17.31 41.52 -7.44
CA ARG A 531 -17.50 41.53 -8.89
C ARG A 531 -18.91 41.95 -9.28
N ASP A 532 -19.91 41.36 -8.63
CA ASP A 532 -21.33 41.60 -8.89
C ASP A 532 -21.85 42.84 -8.15
N GLN A 533 -20.97 43.57 -7.46
CA GLN A 533 -21.27 44.81 -6.72
C GLN A 533 -22.43 44.69 -5.72
N GLY A 534 -22.62 43.48 -5.17
CA GLY A 534 -23.75 43.18 -4.28
C GLY A 534 -25.13 43.37 -4.95
N GLN A 535 -25.22 43.15 -6.26
CA GLN A 535 -26.44 43.28 -7.06
C GLN A 535 -26.71 42.00 -7.86
N CYS A 536 -27.99 41.73 -8.12
CA CYS A 536 -28.41 40.65 -9.00
C CYS A 536 -27.94 40.92 -10.42
N VAL A 537 -27.18 40.00 -11.03
CA VAL A 537 -26.61 40.20 -12.38
C VAL A 537 -27.66 40.25 -13.49
N GLU A 538 -28.86 39.71 -13.24
CA GLU A 538 -29.96 39.67 -14.21
C GLU A 538 -30.89 40.90 -14.15
N CYS A 539 -31.08 41.50 -12.97
CA CYS A 539 -32.07 42.57 -12.80
C CYS A 539 -31.64 43.76 -11.94
N GLY A 540 -30.42 43.74 -11.38
CA GLY A 540 -29.87 44.81 -10.55
C GLY A 540 -30.45 44.92 -9.14
N ASP A 541 -31.35 44.03 -8.72
CA ASP A 541 -31.92 44.03 -7.36
C ASP A 541 -30.82 43.75 -6.31
N THR A 542 -30.86 44.43 -5.18
CA THR A 542 -29.90 44.30 -4.08
C THR A 542 -30.43 43.46 -2.92
N ASN A 543 -31.70 43.04 -2.97
CA ASN A 543 -32.37 42.33 -1.88
C ASN A 543 -32.44 40.82 -2.12
N TYR A 544 -32.33 40.04 -1.03
CA TYR A 544 -32.49 38.57 -1.04
C TYR A 544 -31.64 37.87 -2.12
N LEU A 545 -30.35 38.21 -2.13
CA LEU A 545 -29.36 37.67 -3.06
C LEU A 545 -28.89 36.29 -2.63
N GLU A 546 -28.80 35.39 -3.61
CA GLU A 546 -28.34 34.02 -3.48
C GLU A 546 -27.17 33.78 -4.44
N PHE A 547 -26.22 32.94 -4.02
CA PHE A 547 -25.13 32.49 -4.89
C PHE A 547 -25.63 31.31 -5.72
N ASP A 548 -25.72 31.51 -7.03
CA ASP A 548 -26.20 30.51 -7.99
C ASP A 548 -25.06 30.07 -8.91
N HIS A 549 -25.04 28.78 -9.26
CA HIS A 549 -24.06 28.21 -10.19
C HIS A 549 -24.57 28.32 -11.63
N VAL A 550 -23.83 29.01 -12.50
CA VAL A 550 -24.16 29.14 -13.93
C VAL A 550 -24.31 27.77 -14.57
N ILE A 551 -23.32 26.89 -14.38
CA ILE A 551 -23.38 25.45 -14.67
C ILE A 551 -23.74 24.72 -13.37
N PRO A 552 -24.86 23.98 -13.30
CA PRO A 552 -25.24 23.23 -12.11
C PRO A 552 -24.18 22.23 -11.65
N HIS A 553 -24.08 22.01 -10.34
CA HIS A 553 -23.23 20.97 -9.74
C HIS A 553 -23.54 19.56 -10.30
N SER A 554 -24.82 19.27 -10.59
CA SER A 554 -25.25 18.01 -11.20
C SER A 554 -24.68 17.78 -12.61
N LEU A 555 -24.19 18.83 -13.27
CA LEU A 555 -23.55 18.80 -14.58
C LEU A 555 -22.03 19.08 -14.48
N GLY A 556 -21.46 18.99 -13.27
CA GLY A 556 -20.03 19.17 -13.02
C GLY A 556 -19.59 20.62 -12.81
N GLY A 557 -20.51 21.55 -12.52
CA GLY A 557 -20.18 22.95 -12.27
C GLY A 557 -19.39 23.20 -10.97
N ALA A 558 -18.23 23.87 -11.07
CA ALA A 558 -17.38 24.18 -9.93
C ALA A 558 -17.87 25.39 -9.11
N SER A 559 -17.56 25.43 -7.81
CA SER A 559 -17.80 26.61 -6.94
C SER A 559 -16.67 27.65 -7.07
N SER A 560 -16.48 28.19 -8.28
CA SER A 560 -15.47 29.20 -8.62
C SER A 560 -16.12 30.57 -8.88
N VAL A 561 -15.33 31.65 -8.83
CA VAL A 561 -15.83 33.00 -9.13
C VAL A 561 -16.47 33.05 -10.52
N GLY A 562 -15.84 32.44 -11.52
CA GLY A 562 -16.35 32.44 -12.90
C GLY A 562 -17.64 31.63 -13.13
N ASN A 563 -17.95 30.64 -12.27
CA ASN A 563 -19.15 29.82 -12.40
C ASN A 563 -20.24 30.18 -11.36
N LEU A 564 -19.98 31.14 -10.49
CA LEU A 564 -20.94 31.65 -9.52
C LEU A 564 -21.41 33.06 -9.92
N GLN A 565 -22.67 33.35 -9.63
CA GLN A 565 -23.28 34.66 -9.85
C GLN A 565 -24.25 34.99 -8.70
N LEU A 566 -24.40 36.28 -8.41
CA LEU A 566 -25.45 36.76 -7.53
C LEU A 566 -26.78 36.88 -8.30
N LEU A 567 -27.78 36.13 -7.85
CA LEU A 567 -29.15 36.26 -8.32
C LEU A 567 -30.08 36.59 -7.16
N CYS A 568 -31.04 37.48 -7.40
CA CYS A 568 -32.18 37.60 -6.47
C CYS A 568 -33.03 36.34 -6.56
N ARG A 569 -33.70 35.98 -5.46
CA ARG A 569 -34.55 34.77 -5.37
C ARG A 569 -35.51 34.60 -6.56
N ARG A 570 -36.09 35.70 -7.07
CA ARG A 570 -36.99 35.68 -8.24
C ARG A 570 -36.28 35.22 -9.52
N CYS A 571 -35.11 35.79 -9.81
CA CYS A 571 -34.32 35.42 -10.99
C CYS A 571 -33.75 33.99 -10.87
N ASN A 572 -33.34 33.60 -9.64
CA ASN A 572 -32.84 32.25 -9.38
C ASN A 572 -33.91 31.18 -9.66
N LEU A 573 -35.12 31.36 -9.12
CA LEU A 573 -36.25 30.46 -9.37
C LEU A 573 -36.65 30.38 -10.86
N ALA A 574 -36.60 31.51 -11.58
CA ALA A 574 -36.91 31.55 -13.00
C ALA A 574 -35.87 30.76 -13.84
N LYS A 575 -34.61 30.74 -13.41
CA LYS A 575 -33.53 29.99 -14.06
C LYS A 575 -33.68 28.48 -13.84
N SER A 576 -34.02 28.04 -12.63
CA SER A 576 -34.23 26.62 -12.31
C SER A 576 -35.34 25.96 -13.13
N ASN A 577 -36.29 26.74 -13.66
CA ASN A 577 -37.36 26.24 -14.52
C ASN A 577 -36.96 26.05 -16.00
N ARG A 578 -35.73 26.42 -16.38
CA ARG A 578 -35.25 26.42 -17.78
C ARG A 578 -34.09 25.46 -18.04
N ILE A 579 -33.65 24.74 -17.01
CA ILE A 579 -32.60 23.72 -17.02
C ILE A 579 -33.27 22.41 -16.66
#